data_AF-A0A833GWV8-F1
#
_entry.id   AF-A0A833GWV8-F1
#
_cell.length_a   1.000
_cell.length_b   1.000
_cell.length_c   1.000
_cell.angle_alpha   90.00
_cell.angle_beta   90.00
_cell.angle_gamma   90.00
#
_symmetry.space_group_name_H-M   'P 1'
#
loop_
_entity.id
_entity.type
_entity.pdbx_description
1 polymer ?
#
loop_
_entity_poly.entity_id
_entity_poly.type
_entity_poly.pdbx_seq_one_letter_code
_entity_poly.pdbx_strand_id
1 'polypeptide(L)'
;MTNESLLQIKTQPDVYVKLFQDAKSKISHVEDGDEYWSLLSLYGIARCPYCNTVYTEKIDTYTLRQWIVAESDGLCIFRPDQIEHCNHFVYAQPFIHLHGIIPQTSDTELKNGIDLTSEVPHVVPFLLESDLETHSVLHSLPICRIEGDQFVPRYTLSMVTMFAPDPEPVLTELGKWGADMESWRSLLTFPPRSDYEDWYDLEKWVKAGKLSWIEPENPEMKLVSGPLEAFPYKNLEGRKRPYSVGYRDGRVFEDVYT
;
A
#
# COMPACT_ATOMS: atom_id res chain seq x y z
N MET A 1 -10.70 -2.80 -10.89
CA MET A 1 -11.03 -1.44 -11.38
C MET A 1 -9.75 -0.62 -11.37
N THR A 2 -9.35 -0.03 -12.50
CA THR A 2 -8.18 0.85 -12.58
C THR A 2 -8.67 2.31 -12.52
N ASN A 3 -8.33 3.04 -11.46
CA ASN A 3 -8.77 4.43 -11.25
C ASN A 3 -7.90 5.41 -12.05
N GLU A 4 -8.04 5.42 -13.38
CA GLU A 4 -7.15 6.19 -14.28
C GLU A 4 -7.18 7.70 -14.01
N SER A 5 -8.32 8.23 -13.56
CA SER A 5 -8.50 9.66 -13.25
C SER A 5 -7.64 10.17 -12.10
N LEU A 6 -7.14 9.29 -11.24
CA LEU A 6 -6.26 9.65 -10.12
C LEU A 6 -4.79 9.72 -10.54
N LEU A 7 -4.43 9.22 -11.72
CA LEU A 7 -3.04 9.16 -12.17
C LEU A 7 -2.48 10.57 -12.44
N GLN A 8 -1.37 10.89 -11.79
CA GLN A 8 -0.68 12.17 -11.97
C GLN A 8 0.66 11.96 -12.69
N ILE A 9 0.66 11.97 -14.03
CA ILE A 9 1.90 11.88 -14.83
C ILE A 9 2.60 13.24 -14.86
N LYS A 10 3.84 13.29 -14.39
CA LYS A 10 4.67 14.51 -14.36
C LYS A 10 5.89 14.49 -15.29
N THR A 11 6.16 13.36 -15.94
CA THR A 11 7.38 13.16 -16.72
C THR A 11 7.10 12.29 -17.96
N GLN A 12 8.07 12.20 -18.87
CA GLN A 12 8.05 11.26 -19.99
C GLN A 12 8.73 9.94 -19.59
N PRO A 13 8.32 8.79 -20.16
CA PRO A 13 8.89 7.50 -19.77
C PRO A 13 10.41 7.37 -19.95
N ASP A 14 10.98 7.94 -21.01
CA ASP A 14 12.43 7.91 -21.26
C ASP A 14 13.21 8.70 -20.20
N VAL A 15 12.70 9.86 -19.80
CA VAL A 15 13.24 10.68 -18.72
C VAL A 15 13.14 9.95 -17.37
N TYR A 16 11.98 9.36 -17.08
CA TYR A 16 11.78 8.57 -15.87
C TYR A 16 12.76 7.40 -15.80
N VAL A 17 12.85 6.59 -16.86
CA VAL A 17 13.73 5.41 -16.90
C VAL A 17 15.18 5.81 -16.65
N LYS A 18 15.66 6.87 -17.30
CA LYS A 18 17.02 7.37 -17.09
C LYS A 18 17.26 7.74 -15.62
N LEU A 19 16.38 8.56 -15.04
CA LEU A 19 16.55 9.03 -13.65
C LEU A 19 16.34 7.90 -12.63
N PHE A 20 15.45 6.96 -12.89
CA PHE A 20 15.25 5.77 -12.06
C PHE A 20 16.49 4.86 -12.08
N GLN A 21 17.13 4.67 -13.23
CA GLN A 21 18.38 3.91 -13.35
C GLN A 21 19.54 4.59 -12.62
N ASP A 22 19.65 5.92 -12.77
CA ASP A 22 20.65 6.72 -12.06
C ASP A 22 20.43 6.65 -10.55
N ALA A 23 19.19 6.82 -10.09
CA ALA A 23 18.81 6.70 -8.68
C ALA A 23 19.06 5.28 -8.15
N LYS A 24 18.75 4.22 -8.91
CA LYS A 24 18.99 2.83 -8.50
C LYS A 24 20.44 2.55 -8.11
N SER A 25 21.41 3.22 -8.75
CA SER A 25 22.82 3.09 -8.41
C SER A 25 23.20 3.78 -7.08
N LYS A 26 22.32 4.65 -6.56
CA LYS A 26 22.58 5.54 -5.41
C LYS A 26 21.57 5.43 -4.26
N ILE A 27 20.40 4.82 -4.48
CA ILE A 27 19.26 4.70 -3.54
C ILE A 27 19.63 4.04 -2.20
N SER A 28 20.82 3.45 -2.06
CA SER A 28 21.36 3.08 -0.74
C SER A 28 21.66 4.28 0.17
N HIS A 29 21.67 5.51 -0.36
CA HIS A 29 21.92 6.75 0.39
C HIS A 29 20.80 7.77 0.14
N VAL A 30 20.13 8.17 1.21
CA VAL A 30 18.94 9.06 1.26
C VAL A 30 19.16 10.42 0.59
N GLU A 31 20.42 10.86 0.49
CA GLU A 31 20.83 12.18 -0.04
C GLU A 31 21.09 12.19 -1.55
N ASP A 32 21.26 11.03 -2.20
CA ASP A 32 21.58 10.95 -3.62
C ASP A 32 20.36 10.53 -4.46
N GLY A 33 19.54 11.50 -4.87
CA GLY A 33 18.41 11.21 -5.77
C GLY A 33 17.39 12.33 -6.01
N ASP A 34 17.64 13.57 -5.59
CA ASP A 34 16.66 14.67 -5.62
C ASP A 34 15.93 14.83 -6.96
N GLU A 35 16.63 14.65 -8.09
CA GLU A 35 16.04 14.73 -9.42
C GLU A 35 14.95 13.68 -9.64
N TYR A 36 15.18 12.42 -9.25
CA TYR A 36 14.17 11.36 -9.34
C TYR A 36 12.96 11.68 -8.47
N TRP A 37 13.18 12.09 -7.21
CA TRP A 37 12.11 12.43 -6.27
C TRP A 37 11.32 13.68 -6.66
N SER A 38 11.91 14.56 -7.48
CA SER A 38 11.21 15.71 -8.05
C SER A 38 10.20 15.33 -9.13
N LEU A 39 10.38 14.17 -9.79
CA LEU A 39 9.45 13.66 -10.80
C LEU A 39 8.19 13.04 -10.20
N LEU A 40 8.24 12.62 -8.94
CA LEU A 40 7.13 11.91 -8.32
C LEU A 40 5.97 12.85 -7.97
N SER A 41 4.77 12.30 -8.06
CA SER A 41 3.55 13.01 -7.71
C SER A 41 3.24 12.89 -6.23
N LEU A 42 2.70 13.98 -5.66
CA LEU A 42 2.24 14.00 -4.28
C LEU A 42 0.79 13.51 -4.29
N TYR A 43 0.56 12.33 -3.74
CA TYR A 43 -0.76 11.70 -3.72
C TYR A 43 -1.38 11.80 -2.33
N GLY A 44 -2.70 11.95 -2.28
CA GLY A 44 -3.46 11.67 -1.07
C GLY A 44 -3.51 10.16 -0.84
N ILE A 45 -3.02 9.72 0.32
CA ILE A 45 -2.98 8.31 0.72
C ILE A 45 -4.26 7.94 1.44
N ALA A 46 -4.65 8.76 2.42
CA ALA A 46 -5.82 8.56 3.25
C ALA A 46 -6.33 9.91 3.75
N ARG A 47 -7.54 9.92 4.32
CA ARG A 47 -8.08 11.06 5.04
C ARG A 47 -8.43 10.60 6.46
N CYS A 48 -7.90 11.28 7.45
CA CYS A 48 -8.12 10.92 8.86
C CYS A 48 -9.61 11.05 9.23
N PRO A 49 -10.23 10.00 9.81
CA PRO A 49 -11.65 10.04 10.19
C PRO A 49 -11.92 10.96 11.39
N TYR A 50 -10.90 11.31 12.18
CA TYR A 50 -11.05 12.09 13.40
C TYR A 50 -10.90 13.60 13.17
N CYS A 51 -9.94 14.03 12.33
CA CYS A 51 -9.67 15.46 12.08
C CYS A 51 -9.73 15.89 10.62
N ASN A 52 -10.08 14.98 9.71
CA ASN A 52 -10.17 15.22 8.25
C ASN A 52 -8.87 15.66 7.57
N THR A 53 -7.72 15.64 8.26
CA THR A 53 -6.40 15.85 7.64
C THR A 53 -6.17 14.79 6.57
N VAL A 54 -5.76 15.23 5.38
CA VAL A 54 -5.34 14.33 4.30
C VAL A 54 -3.89 13.95 4.56
N TYR A 55 -3.62 12.65 4.62
CA TYR A 55 -2.26 12.14 4.60
C TYR A 55 -1.78 12.14 3.15
N THR A 56 -0.68 12.85 2.87
CA THR A 56 -0.05 12.87 1.55
C THR A 56 1.37 12.33 1.56
N GLU A 57 1.77 11.72 0.44
CA GLU A 57 3.13 11.23 0.24
C GLU A 57 3.53 11.25 -1.24
N LYS A 58 4.82 11.39 -1.54
CA LYS A 58 5.32 11.17 -2.90
C LYS A 58 5.40 9.69 -3.20
N ILE A 59 4.62 9.25 -4.17
CA ILE A 59 4.56 7.85 -4.58
C ILE A 59 5.04 7.70 -6.01
N ASP A 60 5.84 6.65 -6.25
CA ASP A 60 6.15 6.20 -7.60
C ASP A 60 5.07 5.27 -8.16
N THR A 61 4.04 5.86 -8.78
CA THR A 61 3.00 5.10 -9.49
C THR A 61 3.44 4.61 -10.87
N TYR A 62 4.74 4.65 -11.20
CA TYR A 62 5.27 4.25 -12.51
C TYR A 62 6.03 2.91 -12.47
N THR A 63 6.19 2.31 -11.29
CA THR A 63 6.92 1.04 -11.10
C THR A 63 6.31 0.17 -10.01
N LEU A 64 6.56 -1.13 -10.09
CA LEU A 64 6.26 -2.08 -9.00
C LEU A 64 7.39 -2.19 -7.96
N ARG A 65 8.40 -1.33 -7.98
CA ARG A 65 9.50 -1.38 -7.01
C ARG A 65 9.15 -0.64 -5.71
N GLN A 66 9.76 -1.06 -4.59
CA GLN A 66 9.84 -0.29 -3.33
C GLN A 66 8.54 -0.18 -2.51
N TRP A 67 7.64 -1.16 -2.64
CA TRP A 67 6.39 -1.21 -1.87
C TRP A 67 6.48 -2.08 -0.61
N ILE A 68 7.70 -2.43 -0.19
CA ILE A 68 7.92 -3.29 0.98
C ILE A 68 7.90 -2.40 2.23
N VAL A 69 6.87 -2.59 3.06
CA VAL A 69 6.59 -1.85 4.31
C VAL A 69 7.71 -1.91 5.35
N ALA A 70 8.57 -2.92 5.25
CA ALA A 70 9.55 -3.26 6.28
C ALA A 70 10.60 -2.15 6.53
N GLU A 71 10.83 -1.26 5.56
CA GLU A 71 11.83 -0.17 5.70
C GLU A 71 11.27 1.05 6.44
N SER A 72 9.95 1.24 6.52
CA SER A 72 9.33 2.45 7.04
C SER A 72 8.64 2.31 8.40
N ASP A 73 8.68 1.11 9.01
CA ASP A 73 7.92 0.83 10.24
C ASP A 73 6.42 1.19 10.08
N GLY A 74 5.87 1.01 8.88
CA GLY A 74 4.48 1.38 8.57
C GLY A 74 4.16 2.87 8.70
N LEU A 75 5.15 3.72 8.96
CA LEU A 75 4.99 5.18 9.10
C LEU A 75 4.88 5.88 7.74
N CYS A 76 5.28 5.20 6.66
CA CYS A 76 5.07 5.66 5.30
C CYS A 76 4.84 4.49 4.34
N ILE A 77 4.26 4.78 3.17
CA ILE A 77 4.07 3.79 2.10
C ILE A 77 5.35 3.59 1.28
N PHE A 78 6.12 4.66 1.08
CA PHE A 78 7.22 4.71 0.12
C PHE A 78 8.48 5.41 0.67
N ARG A 79 8.37 6.61 1.26
CA ARG A 79 9.51 7.38 1.79
C ARG A 79 9.16 8.22 3.04
N PRO A 80 9.90 8.06 4.17
CA PRO A 80 9.50 8.61 5.47
C PRO A 80 9.81 10.09 5.69
N ASP A 81 10.69 10.71 4.89
CA ASP A 81 11.11 12.10 5.06
C ASP A 81 10.23 13.12 4.30
N GLN A 82 9.19 12.65 3.60
CA GLN A 82 8.27 13.46 2.81
C GLN A 82 6.80 13.11 3.11
N ILE A 83 6.50 12.92 4.39
CA ILE A 83 5.16 12.58 4.88
C ILE A 83 4.53 13.76 5.63
N GLU A 84 3.25 13.98 5.37
CA GLU A 84 2.41 14.86 6.18
C GLU A 84 1.19 14.07 6.66
N HIS A 85 1.14 13.74 7.95
CA HIS A 85 -0.01 13.11 8.59
C HIS A 85 -0.36 13.81 9.92
N CYS A 86 -1.57 13.59 10.42
CA CYS A 86 -1.98 14.09 11.74
C CYS A 86 -1.49 13.19 12.88
N ASN A 87 -1.65 13.66 14.12
CA ASN A 87 -1.33 12.90 15.34
C ASN A 87 -2.20 11.64 15.55
N HIS A 88 -3.26 11.44 14.76
CA HIS A 88 -4.10 10.24 14.86
C HIS A 88 -3.58 9.05 14.04
N PHE A 89 -2.54 9.26 13.22
CA PHE A 89 -2.01 8.22 12.35
C PHE A 89 -1.31 7.13 13.16
N VAL A 90 -1.56 5.85 12.81
CA VAL A 90 -0.91 4.70 13.46
C VAL A 90 0.04 4.01 12.49
N TYR A 91 -0.48 3.47 11.38
CA TYR A 91 0.31 2.86 10.32
C TYR A 91 -0.43 2.87 8.99
N ALA A 92 0.29 2.65 7.89
CA ALA A 92 -0.27 2.38 6.57
C ALA A 92 0.36 1.12 5.95
N GLN A 93 -0.49 0.30 5.32
CA GLN A 93 -0.10 -0.96 4.71
C GLN A 93 -0.48 -0.97 3.22
N PRO A 94 0.49 -1.03 2.29
CA PRO A 94 0.26 -1.21 0.86
C PRO A 94 0.01 -2.67 0.48
N PHE A 95 -0.80 -2.84 -0.56
CA PHE A 95 -1.15 -4.09 -1.22
C PHE A 95 -1.13 -3.85 -2.72
N ILE A 96 -0.52 -4.74 -3.48
CA ILE A 96 -0.47 -4.60 -4.94
C ILE A 96 -1.30 -5.70 -5.57
N HIS A 97 -2.37 -5.30 -6.23
CA HIS A 97 -3.19 -6.19 -7.01
C HIS A 97 -2.68 -6.24 -8.45
N LEU A 98 -2.30 -7.45 -8.90
CA LEU A 98 -1.70 -7.65 -10.22
C LEU A 98 -2.72 -7.91 -11.33
N HIS A 99 -4.00 -8.07 -10.96
CA HIS A 99 -5.10 -8.34 -11.91
C HIS A 99 -4.87 -9.62 -12.74
N GLY A 100 -4.25 -10.63 -12.14
CA GLY A 100 -3.91 -11.89 -12.82
C GLY A 100 -2.80 -11.76 -13.87
N ILE A 101 -2.16 -10.60 -13.97
CA ILE A 101 -1.06 -10.34 -14.90
C ILE A 101 0.26 -10.65 -14.22
N ILE A 102 1.13 -11.40 -14.89
CA ILE A 102 2.49 -11.67 -14.40
C ILE A 102 3.42 -10.53 -14.86
N PRO A 103 4.02 -9.76 -13.93
CA PRO A 103 4.95 -8.69 -14.27
C PRO A 103 6.12 -9.17 -15.12
N GLN A 104 6.43 -8.39 -16.15
CA GLN A 104 7.60 -8.60 -17.01
C GLN A 104 8.76 -7.70 -16.56
N THR A 105 9.97 -7.95 -17.05
CA THR A 105 11.15 -7.13 -16.71
C THR A 105 10.95 -5.63 -17.01
N SER A 106 10.15 -5.31 -18.03
CA SER A 106 9.80 -3.92 -18.38
C SER A 106 8.81 -3.25 -17.43
N ASP A 107 8.12 -4.00 -16.57
CA ASP A 107 7.16 -3.46 -15.60
C ASP A 107 7.83 -2.98 -14.31
N THR A 108 9.07 -3.41 -14.07
CA THR A 108 9.71 -3.29 -12.77
C THR A 108 11.16 -2.81 -12.84
N GLU A 109 11.82 -2.89 -14.00
CA GLU A 109 13.26 -2.65 -14.15
C GLU A 109 14.13 -3.40 -13.11
N LEU A 110 13.62 -4.49 -12.54
CA LEU A 110 14.28 -5.29 -11.52
C LEU A 110 14.81 -6.59 -12.13
N LYS A 111 15.99 -7.04 -11.68
CA LYS A 111 16.66 -8.24 -12.24
C LYS A 111 16.28 -9.55 -11.52
N ASN A 112 15.74 -9.48 -10.29
CA ASN A 112 15.75 -10.63 -9.37
C ASN A 112 14.38 -11.13 -8.87
N GLY A 113 13.34 -10.30 -8.91
CA GLY A 113 11.97 -10.63 -8.53
C GLY A 113 11.29 -9.45 -7.87
N ILE A 114 10.01 -9.61 -7.55
CA ILE A 114 9.29 -8.74 -6.61
C ILE A 114 8.67 -9.63 -5.54
N ASP A 115 8.82 -9.21 -4.29
CA ASP A 115 8.15 -9.81 -3.15
C ASP A 115 6.89 -9.01 -2.86
N LEU A 116 5.76 -9.71 -2.72
CA LEU A 116 4.44 -9.14 -2.52
C LEU A 116 3.81 -9.76 -1.27
N THR A 117 3.17 -8.94 -0.45
CA THR A 117 2.51 -9.37 0.79
C THR A 117 1.17 -10.05 0.53
N SER A 118 0.30 -9.38 -0.21
CA SER A 118 -1.02 -9.86 -0.63
C SER A 118 -1.52 -8.94 -1.74
N GLU A 119 -2.31 -9.49 -2.65
CA GLU A 119 -3.07 -8.71 -3.64
C GLU A 119 -4.39 -8.20 -3.05
N VAL A 120 -4.98 -8.96 -2.12
CA VAL A 120 -6.23 -8.58 -1.46
C VAL A 120 -5.88 -7.79 -0.20
N PRO A 121 -6.36 -6.53 -0.06
CA PRO A 121 -6.15 -5.76 1.15
C PRO A 121 -6.87 -6.41 2.33
N HIS A 122 -6.26 -6.30 3.50
CA HIS A 122 -6.81 -6.79 4.76
C HIS A 122 -6.62 -5.76 5.86
N VAL A 123 -7.35 -5.94 6.95
CA VAL A 123 -7.15 -5.20 8.20
C VAL A 123 -6.55 -6.11 9.25
N VAL A 124 -6.22 -5.57 10.43
CA VAL A 124 -5.73 -6.32 11.59
C VAL A 124 -6.88 -6.49 12.59
N PRO A 125 -7.61 -7.63 12.61
CA PRO A 125 -8.86 -7.79 13.35
C PRO A 125 -8.72 -7.52 14.84
N PHE A 126 -7.67 -8.04 15.50
CA PHE A 126 -7.55 -7.90 16.96
C PHE A 126 -7.46 -6.43 17.41
N LEU A 127 -6.96 -5.52 16.56
CA LEU A 127 -6.96 -4.09 16.86
C LEU A 127 -8.35 -3.47 16.71
N LEU A 128 -9.13 -3.94 15.73
CA LEU A 128 -10.50 -3.48 15.49
C LEU A 128 -11.53 -4.09 16.44
N GLU A 129 -11.23 -5.27 17.00
CA GLU A 129 -12.05 -5.99 18.00
C GLU A 129 -11.71 -5.61 19.44
N SER A 130 -10.53 -5.04 19.67
CA SER A 130 -10.13 -4.57 21.01
C SER A 130 -11.02 -3.42 21.50
N ASP A 131 -10.95 -3.15 22.80
CA ASP A 131 -11.57 -1.96 23.41
C ASP A 131 -10.88 -0.64 22.98
N LEU A 132 -9.83 -0.69 22.15
CA LEU A 132 -9.16 0.49 21.62
C LEU A 132 -10.01 1.15 20.54
N GLU A 133 -10.12 2.47 20.62
CA GLU A 133 -10.76 3.25 19.57
C GLU A 133 -9.83 3.35 18.36
N THR A 134 -10.06 2.47 17.39
CA THR A 134 -9.34 2.43 16.11
C THR A 134 -10.30 2.54 14.94
N HIS A 135 -9.79 3.06 13.82
CA HIS A 135 -10.54 3.18 12.58
C HIS A 135 -9.61 3.03 11.37
N SER A 136 -9.98 2.19 10.42
CA SER A 136 -9.21 1.98 9.19
C SER A 136 -9.82 2.72 8.00
N VAL A 137 -8.97 3.19 7.09
CA VAL A 137 -9.36 3.85 5.84
C VAL A 137 -8.69 3.12 4.68
N LEU A 138 -9.51 2.69 3.71
CA LEU A 138 -9.03 2.05 2.49
C LEU A 138 -9.05 3.03 1.32
N HIS A 139 -7.92 3.12 0.60
CA HIS A 139 -7.81 3.88 -0.64
C HIS A 139 -7.08 3.05 -1.71
N SER A 140 -7.18 3.44 -2.98
CA SER A 140 -6.46 2.78 -4.05
C SER A 140 -6.03 3.73 -5.16
N LEU A 141 -4.81 3.53 -5.65
CA LEU A 141 -4.18 4.29 -6.72
C LEU A 141 -3.81 3.35 -7.89
N PRO A 142 -3.85 3.83 -9.14
CA PRO A 142 -3.30 3.07 -10.25
C PRO A 142 -1.77 3.03 -10.16
N ILE A 143 -1.18 1.88 -10.51
CA ILE A 143 0.24 1.76 -10.85
C ILE A 143 0.34 1.48 -12.35
N CYS A 144 1.20 2.23 -13.02
CA CYS A 144 1.42 2.15 -14.45
C CYS A 144 2.53 1.18 -14.82
N ARG A 145 2.53 0.82 -16.10
CA ARG A 145 3.63 0.22 -16.85
C ARG A 145 4.04 1.20 -17.95
N ILE A 146 5.31 1.14 -18.37
CA ILE A 146 5.77 1.81 -19.59
C ILE A 146 5.48 0.93 -20.82
N GLU A 147 4.70 1.46 -21.76
CA GLU A 147 4.44 0.85 -23.06
C GLU A 147 4.82 1.86 -24.16
N GLY A 148 6.00 1.67 -24.76
CA GLY A 148 6.54 2.64 -25.72
C GLY A 148 6.88 3.97 -25.03
N ASP A 149 6.24 5.04 -25.45
CA ASP A 149 6.38 6.41 -24.94
C ASP A 149 5.25 6.81 -23.97
N GLN A 150 4.49 5.85 -23.44
CA GLN A 150 3.35 6.11 -22.57
C GLN A 150 3.43 5.37 -21.22
N PHE A 151 2.82 5.96 -20.19
CA PHE A 151 2.47 5.30 -18.95
C PHE A 151 1.04 4.76 -19.03
N VAL A 152 0.88 3.45 -18.95
CA VAL A 152 -0.40 2.74 -19.07
C VAL A 152 -0.78 2.13 -17.72
N PRO A 153 -1.90 2.53 -17.10
CA PRO A 153 -2.41 1.90 -15.88
C PRO A 153 -2.56 0.40 -16.04
N ARG A 154 -2.00 -0.38 -15.10
CA ARG A 154 -1.97 -1.84 -15.22
C ARG A 154 -2.21 -2.57 -13.92
N TYR A 155 -1.72 -2.02 -12.82
CA TYR A 155 -1.83 -2.60 -11.49
C TYR A 155 -2.57 -1.64 -10.56
N THR A 156 -2.99 -2.14 -9.40
CA THR A 156 -3.64 -1.30 -8.38
C THR A 156 -2.86 -1.40 -7.08
N LEU A 157 -2.43 -0.25 -6.57
CA LEU A 157 -2.00 -0.11 -5.19
C LEU A 157 -3.26 0.09 -4.35
N SER A 158 -3.58 -0.84 -3.46
CA SER A 158 -4.51 -0.60 -2.36
C SER A 158 -3.73 -0.29 -1.09
N MET A 159 -4.24 0.64 -0.29
CA MET A 159 -3.63 1.03 0.98
C MET A 159 -4.68 0.96 2.06
N VAL A 160 -4.32 0.32 3.17
CA VAL A 160 -5.12 0.34 4.41
C VAL A 160 -4.34 1.16 5.43
N THR A 161 -4.91 2.30 5.81
CA THR A 161 -4.32 3.20 6.82
C THR A 161 -5.13 3.11 8.10
N MET A 162 -4.48 2.88 9.23
CA MET A 162 -5.11 2.84 10.54
C MET A 162 -4.91 4.17 11.27
N PHE A 163 -5.98 4.62 11.92
CA PHE A 163 -6.01 5.79 12.77
C PHE A 163 -6.55 5.42 14.17
N ALA A 164 -6.16 6.23 15.16
CA ALA A 164 -6.72 6.20 16.51
C ALA A 164 -6.72 7.62 17.11
N PRO A 165 -7.67 7.99 18.00
CA PRO A 165 -7.61 9.27 18.72
C PRO A 165 -6.33 9.40 19.54
N ASP A 166 -5.86 8.28 20.09
CA ASP A 166 -4.60 8.12 20.81
C ASP A 166 -3.85 6.91 20.23
N PRO A 167 -2.81 7.12 19.40
CA PRO A 167 -2.04 6.03 18.83
C PRO A 167 -1.18 5.23 19.81
N GLU A 168 -0.76 5.78 20.95
CA GLU A 168 0.23 5.11 21.81
C GLU A 168 -0.22 3.74 22.35
N PRO A 169 -1.47 3.58 22.85
CA PRO A 169 -1.98 2.27 23.25
C PRO A 169 -2.01 1.27 22.10
N VAL A 170 -2.37 1.71 20.89
CA VAL A 170 -2.44 0.87 19.69
C VAL A 170 -1.05 0.38 19.28
N LEU A 171 -0.07 1.29 19.25
CA LEU A 171 1.33 0.97 18.96
C LEU A 171 1.92 0.04 20.02
N THR A 172 1.52 0.20 21.29
CA THR A 172 1.92 -0.70 22.37
C THR A 172 1.38 -2.11 22.17
N GLU A 173 0.10 -2.27 21.81
CA GLU A 173 -0.49 -3.59 21.52
C GLU A 173 0.13 -4.22 20.27
N LEU A 174 0.37 -3.44 19.22
CA LEU A 174 1.11 -3.88 18.03
C LEU A 174 2.51 -4.38 18.38
N GLY A 175 3.22 -3.65 19.24
CA GLY A 175 4.55 -4.02 19.73
C GLY A 175 4.56 -5.33 20.51
N LYS A 176 3.54 -5.59 21.33
CA LYS A 176 3.38 -6.87 22.06
C LYS A 176 3.18 -8.04 21.10
N TRP A 177 2.28 -7.88 20.13
CA TRP A 177 2.02 -8.90 19.12
C TRP A 177 3.25 -9.18 18.25
N GLY A 178 4.01 -8.13 17.95
CA GLY A 178 5.25 -8.26 17.19
C GLY A 178 6.44 -8.77 17.99
N ALA A 179 6.35 -8.89 19.32
CA ALA A 179 7.46 -9.36 20.14
C ALA A 179 7.75 -10.86 19.97
N ASP A 180 6.72 -11.64 19.62
CA ASP A 180 6.84 -13.07 19.28
C ASP A 180 7.22 -13.30 17.81
N MET A 181 7.27 -12.24 17.01
CA MET A 181 7.81 -12.23 15.66
C MET A 181 9.18 -11.53 15.68
N GLU A 182 10.06 -11.78 14.71
CA GLU A 182 11.33 -11.03 14.62
C GLU A 182 11.09 -9.51 14.51
N SER A 183 9.87 -9.11 14.14
CA SER A 183 9.36 -7.76 14.23
C SER A 183 7.83 -7.75 14.02
N TRP A 184 7.11 -6.78 14.59
CA TRP A 184 5.72 -6.49 14.21
C TRP A 184 5.59 -6.19 12.69
N ARG A 185 6.69 -5.82 12.02
CA ARG A 185 6.82 -5.74 10.55
C ARG A 185 6.42 -7.04 9.85
N SER A 186 6.65 -8.18 10.51
CA SER A 186 6.20 -9.48 10.05
C SER A 186 4.70 -9.64 10.14
N LEU A 187 3.96 -8.91 10.99
CA LEU A 187 2.48 -8.98 11.01
C LEU A 187 1.86 -8.34 9.76
N LEU A 188 2.43 -7.21 9.30
CA LEU A 188 2.00 -6.54 8.07
C LEU A 188 2.44 -7.30 6.80
N THR A 189 3.48 -8.11 6.90
CA THR A 189 4.03 -8.86 5.76
C THR A 189 3.54 -10.31 5.75
N PHE A 190 3.35 -10.91 6.92
CA PHE A 190 3.05 -12.31 7.21
C PHE A 190 2.04 -12.42 8.37
N PRO A 191 0.73 -12.29 8.10
CA PRO A 191 -0.27 -12.45 9.16
C PRO A 191 -0.14 -13.84 9.82
N PRO A 192 -0.47 -14.03 11.11
CA PRO A 192 -0.33 -15.31 11.81
C PRO A 192 -1.29 -16.40 11.30
N ARG A 193 -0.88 -17.67 11.44
CA ARG A 193 -1.20 -18.76 10.49
C ARG A 193 -2.57 -19.45 10.53
N SER A 194 -3.42 -19.27 11.54
CA SER A 194 -4.61 -20.14 11.69
C SER A 194 -5.95 -19.49 11.33
N ASP A 195 -6.05 -18.15 11.31
CA ASP A 195 -7.36 -17.44 11.36
C ASP A 195 -7.52 -16.39 10.23
N TYR A 196 -6.83 -16.59 9.10
CA TYR A 196 -6.68 -15.57 8.03
C TYR A 196 -7.99 -15.03 7.45
N GLU A 197 -9.06 -15.82 7.35
CA GLU A 197 -10.24 -15.40 6.58
C GLU A 197 -10.90 -14.14 7.14
N ASP A 198 -10.91 -13.97 8.47
CA ASP A 198 -11.47 -12.79 9.13
C ASP A 198 -10.69 -11.49 8.83
N TRP A 199 -9.41 -11.59 8.47
CA TRP A 199 -8.58 -10.44 8.10
C TRP A 199 -9.03 -9.84 6.77
N TYR A 200 -9.48 -10.69 5.83
CA TYR A 200 -9.93 -10.29 4.49
C TYR A 200 -11.44 -10.00 4.41
N ASP A 201 -12.21 -10.27 5.46
CA ASP A 201 -13.63 -9.90 5.53
C ASP A 201 -13.78 -8.40 5.78
N LEU A 202 -13.46 -7.59 4.76
CA LEU A 202 -13.61 -6.14 4.80
C LEU A 202 -15.07 -5.72 5.02
N GLU A 203 -16.03 -6.55 4.59
CA GLU A 203 -17.46 -6.26 4.74
C GLU A 203 -17.90 -6.29 6.20
N LYS A 204 -17.36 -7.20 7.01
CA LYS A 204 -17.53 -7.23 8.48
C LYS A 204 -17.16 -5.88 9.09
N TRP A 205 -16.03 -5.31 8.70
CA TRP A 205 -15.51 -4.05 9.27
C TRP A 205 -16.25 -2.80 8.79
N VAL A 206 -16.74 -2.80 7.54
CA VAL A 206 -17.66 -1.75 7.06
C VAL A 206 -18.96 -1.79 7.86
N LYS A 207 -19.58 -2.97 8.04
CA LYS A 207 -20.81 -3.12 8.84
C LYS A 207 -20.62 -2.70 10.30
N ALA A 208 -19.45 -2.97 10.87
CA ALA A 208 -19.09 -2.55 12.22
C ALA A 208 -18.79 -1.04 12.35
N GLY A 209 -18.74 -0.29 11.24
CA GLY A 209 -18.37 1.12 11.24
C GLY A 209 -16.90 1.37 11.58
N LYS A 210 -16.04 0.36 11.43
CA LYS A 210 -14.60 0.39 11.75
C LYS A 210 -13.71 0.56 10.50
N LEU A 211 -14.30 0.44 9.31
CA LEU A 211 -13.64 0.64 8.03
C LEU A 211 -14.41 1.65 7.19
N SER A 212 -13.73 2.72 6.82
CA SER A 212 -14.17 3.69 5.81
C SER A 212 -13.33 3.56 4.55
N TRP A 213 -13.75 4.23 3.49
CA TRP A 213 -12.98 4.27 2.25
C TRP A 213 -12.98 5.65 1.62
N ILE A 214 -11.95 5.91 0.81
CA ILE A 214 -11.94 7.07 -0.08
C ILE A 214 -12.80 6.74 -1.31
N GLU A 215 -13.73 7.64 -1.65
CA GLU A 215 -14.57 7.53 -2.85
C GLU A 215 -13.66 7.39 -4.09
N PRO A 216 -13.80 6.31 -4.89
CA PRO A 216 -12.99 6.13 -6.09
C PRO A 216 -13.13 7.33 -7.03
N GLU A 217 -12.03 7.68 -7.70
CA GLU A 217 -11.99 8.77 -8.68
C GLU A 217 -12.28 10.17 -8.13
N ASN A 218 -12.42 10.32 -6.80
CA ASN A 218 -12.66 11.62 -6.18
C ASN A 218 -11.31 12.31 -5.83
N PRO A 219 -10.89 13.35 -6.58
CA PRO A 219 -9.61 14.03 -6.33
C PRO A 219 -9.59 14.79 -4.99
N GLU A 220 -10.75 15.08 -4.41
CA GLU A 220 -10.86 15.73 -3.11
C GLU A 220 -10.70 14.74 -1.95
N MET A 221 -10.40 13.46 -2.21
CA MET A 221 -10.19 12.43 -1.17
C MET A 221 -11.39 12.33 -0.22
N LYS A 222 -12.62 12.36 -0.77
CA LYS A 222 -13.84 12.29 0.03
C LYS A 222 -13.89 10.96 0.79
N LEU A 223 -13.91 11.04 2.12
CA LEU A 223 -14.04 9.90 3.01
C LEU A 223 -15.50 9.48 3.10
N VAL A 224 -15.76 8.18 2.93
CA VAL A 224 -17.09 7.58 2.95
C VAL A 224 -17.18 6.54 4.06
N SER A 225 -18.18 6.70 4.92
CA SER A 225 -18.65 5.71 5.89
C SER A 225 -20.10 5.41 5.52
N GLY A 226 -20.28 4.52 4.56
CA GLY A 226 -21.56 4.29 3.92
C GLY A 226 -22.12 2.88 4.12
N PRO A 227 -23.32 2.61 3.59
CA PRO A 227 -23.87 1.26 3.57
C PRO A 227 -22.98 0.33 2.74
N LEU A 228 -22.98 -0.96 3.07
CA LEU A 228 -22.13 -1.97 2.42
C LEU A 228 -22.34 -2.02 0.89
N GLU A 229 -23.54 -1.73 0.41
CA GLU A 229 -23.88 -1.73 -1.01
C GLU A 229 -23.00 -0.77 -1.81
N ALA A 230 -22.61 0.36 -1.18
CA ALA A 230 -21.75 1.40 -1.76
C ALA A 230 -20.25 1.13 -1.59
N PHE A 231 -19.85 0.09 -0.86
CA PHE A 231 -18.45 -0.26 -0.65
C PHE A 231 -17.83 -0.84 -1.94
N PRO A 232 -16.84 -0.17 -2.56
CA PRO A 232 -16.35 -0.54 -3.88
C PRO A 232 -15.28 -1.65 -3.84
N TYR A 233 -14.82 -2.02 -2.65
CA TYR A 233 -13.77 -3.02 -2.42
C TYR A 233 -14.32 -4.37 -1.92
N LYS A 234 -15.62 -4.62 -2.14
CA LYS A 234 -16.24 -5.93 -1.88
C LYS A 234 -15.78 -6.96 -2.92
N ASN A 235 -15.59 -8.21 -2.49
CA ASN A 235 -15.23 -9.34 -3.36
C ASN A 235 -13.98 -9.11 -4.22
N LEU A 236 -12.94 -8.47 -3.68
CA LEU A 236 -11.65 -8.39 -4.36
C LEU A 236 -11.07 -9.80 -4.51
N GLU A 237 -10.72 -10.15 -5.73
CA GLU A 237 -10.01 -11.39 -6.05
C GLU A 237 -8.49 -11.19 -5.90
N GLY A 238 -7.72 -12.27 -5.97
CA GLY A 238 -6.26 -12.21 -5.90
C GLY A 238 -5.66 -13.09 -4.80
N ARG A 239 -4.33 -13.10 -4.73
CA ARG A 239 -3.60 -13.86 -3.71
C ARG A 239 -3.73 -13.19 -2.35
N LYS A 240 -4.13 -13.96 -1.34
CA LYS A 240 -4.20 -13.51 0.05
C LYS A 240 -2.85 -13.64 0.77
N ARG A 241 -1.98 -14.53 0.32
CA ARG A 241 -0.72 -14.86 1.00
C ARG A 241 0.48 -14.21 0.33
N PRO A 242 1.59 -14.02 1.08
CA PRO A 242 2.84 -13.52 0.52
C PRO A 242 3.39 -14.45 -0.56
N TYR A 243 3.96 -13.83 -1.59
CA TYR A 243 4.55 -14.54 -2.72
C TYR A 243 5.56 -13.67 -3.42
N SER A 244 6.50 -14.32 -4.10
CA SER A 244 7.46 -13.69 -4.99
C SER A 244 7.13 -14.01 -6.44
N VAL A 245 7.39 -13.06 -7.34
CA VAL A 245 7.35 -13.29 -8.78
C VAL A 245 8.77 -13.19 -9.34
N GLY A 246 9.27 -14.30 -9.91
CA GLY A 246 10.56 -14.34 -10.60
C GLY A 246 10.48 -13.81 -12.02
N TYR A 247 11.32 -12.83 -12.39
CA TYR A 247 11.22 -12.16 -13.70
C TYR A 247 11.73 -12.98 -14.89
N ARG A 248 12.63 -13.95 -14.66
CA ARG A 248 13.27 -14.70 -15.77
C ARG A 248 12.37 -15.76 -16.39
N ASP A 249 11.47 -16.32 -15.60
CA ASP A 249 10.60 -17.42 -15.98
C ASP A 249 9.12 -17.12 -15.69
N GLY A 250 8.81 -15.94 -15.14
CA GLY A 250 7.45 -15.56 -14.73
C GLY A 250 6.89 -16.46 -13.65
N ARG A 251 7.73 -17.26 -12.98
CA ARG A 251 7.26 -18.20 -11.97
C ARG A 251 6.86 -17.46 -10.72
N VAL A 252 5.73 -17.87 -10.18
CA VAL A 252 5.24 -17.45 -8.88
C VAL A 252 5.79 -18.44 -7.86
N PHE A 253 6.51 -17.94 -6.88
CA PHE A 253 6.99 -18.69 -5.73
C PHE A 253 6.14 -18.28 -4.54
N GLU A 254 5.34 -19.20 -4.01
CA GLU A 254 4.67 -18.93 -2.74
C GLU A 254 5.73 -19.00 -1.65
N ASP A 255 5.81 -17.95 -0.83
CA ASP A 255 6.75 -17.92 0.27
C ASP A 255 6.27 -18.90 1.34
N VAL A 256 6.92 -20.05 1.36
CA VAL A 256 6.73 -21.05 2.41
C VAL A 256 7.63 -20.66 3.58
N TYR A 257 7.41 -19.49 4.19
CA TYR A 257 7.86 -19.33 5.57
C TYR A 257 7.10 -20.39 6.35
N THR A 258 7.79 -21.46 6.78
CA THR A 258 7.38 -22.53 7.70
C THR A 258 7.83 -22.21 9.12
#